data_AF-A0L378-F1
#
_entry.id   AF-A0L378-F1
#
_cell.length_a   1.000
_cell.length_b   1.000
_cell.length_c   1.000
_cell.angle_alpha   90.00
_cell.angle_beta   90.00
_cell.angle_gamma   90.00
#
_symmetry.space_group_name_H-M   'P 1'
#
loop_
_entity.id
_entity.type
_entity.pdbx_description
1 polymer ?
#
loop_
_entity_poly.entity_id
_entity_poly.type
_entity_poly.pdbx_seq_one_letter_code
_entity_poly.pdbx_strand_id
1 'polypeptide(L)'
;MLSFSYREHKSMYLEAFTSHFNSIADSRQSAKVTYPLHDVLFVTLCGVIAGAEGWSEIHDYAVGHHNWFKEKGILTEGVPVRGKHNLYFHFHN
;
A
#
# COMPACT_ATOMS: atom_id res chain seq x y z
N MET A 1 12.30 -26.11 -3.25
CA MET A 1 12.26 -26.23 -1.77
C MET A 1 12.67 -24.93 -1.07
N LEU A 2 13.79 -24.27 -1.46
CA LEU A 2 14.20 -22.96 -0.93
C LEU A 2 13.22 -21.81 -1.25
N SER A 3 12.54 -21.85 -2.40
CA SER A 3 11.56 -20.84 -2.82
C SER A 3 10.24 -20.88 -2.03
N PHE A 4 9.92 -22.01 -1.40
CA PHE A 4 8.71 -22.17 -0.59
C PHE A 4 8.93 -21.58 0.81
N SER A 5 10.06 -21.91 1.45
CA SER A 5 10.44 -21.33 2.75
C SER A 5 10.69 -19.81 2.71
N TYR A 6 11.28 -19.28 1.62
CA TYR A 6 11.44 -17.82 1.46
C TYR A 6 10.09 -17.10 1.29
N ARG A 7 9.08 -17.76 0.70
CA ARG A 7 7.73 -17.23 0.54
C ARG A 7 6.99 -17.13 1.89
N GLU A 8 7.11 -18.14 2.74
CA GLU A 8 6.56 -18.12 4.11
C GLU A 8 7.17 -16.98 4.97
N HIS A 9 8.49 -16.77 4.87
CA HIS A 9 9.18 -15.72 5.63
C HIS A 9 8.94 -14.29 5.12
N LYS A 10 8.65 -14.11 3.82
CA LYS A 10 8.29 -12.80 3.23
C LYS A 10 6.94 -12.29 3.75
N SER A 11 6.04 -13.21 4.11
CA SER A 11 4.68 -12.96 4.59
C SER A 11 4.67 -12.34 6.00
N MET A 12 5.54 -12.82 6.88
CA MET A 12 5.46 -12.56 8.33
C MET A 12 5.56 -11.07 8.71
N TYR A 13 6.37 -10.27 8.02
CA TYR A 13 6.51 -8.84 8.32
C TYR A 13 5.32 -8.01 7.81
N LEU A 14 4.75 -8.37 6.65
CA LEU A 14 3.56 -7.71 6.13
C LEU A 14 2.31 -8.11 6.94
N GLU A 15 2.27 -9.34 7.44
CA GLU A 15 1.26 -9.81 8.40
C GLU A 15 1.35 -9.05 9.73
N ALA A 16 2.56 -8.85 10.27
CA ALA A 16 2.75 -8.05 11.47
C ALA A 16 2.29 -6.60 11.28
N PHE A 17 2.62 -6.00 10.13
CA PHE A 17 2.14 -4.67 9.77
C PHE A 17 0.60 -4.62 9.71
N THR A 18 -0.01 -5.54 8.97
CA THR A 18 -1.47 -5.63 8.84
C THR A 18 -2.13 -5.84 10.20
N SER A 19 -1.60 -6.74 11.02
CA SER A 19 -2.10 -7.00 12.37
C SER A 19 -1.99 -5.80 13.29
N HIS A 20 -0.94 -4.98 13.16
CA HIS A 20 -0.79 -3.76 13.97
C HIS A 20 -1.88 -2.73 13.64
N PHE A 21 -2.27 -2.63 12.36
CA PHE A 21 -3.26 -1.67 11.89
C PHE A 21 -4.69 -2.23 11.76
N ASN A 22 -4.92 -3.49 12.12
CA ASN A 22 -6.23 -4.14 12.01
C ASN A 22 -7.37 -3.45 12.78
N SER A 23 -7.07 -2.63 13.79
CA SER A 23 -8.08 -1.87 14.53
C SER A 23 -8.58 -0.63 13.79
N ILE A 24 -7.91 -0.21 12.72
CA ILE A 24 -8.33 0.91 11.89
C ILE A 24 -9.51 0.47 11.03
N ALA A 25 -10.69 1.02 11.31
CA ALA A 25 -11.85 0.85 10.47
C ALA A 25 -11.64 1.57 9.12
N ASP A 26 -11.87 0.85 8.03
CA ASP A 26 -11.88 1.43 6.70
C ASP A 26 -13.20 2.18 6.45
N SER A 27 -13.18 3.50 6.62
CA SER A 27 -14.34 4.39 6.40
C SER A 27 -14.57 4.72 4.91
N ARG A 28 -13.73 4.22 4.00
CA ARG A 28 -13.86 4.49 2.56
C ARG A 28 -15.11 3.82 2.00
N GLN A 29 -15.76 4.48 1.05
CA GLN A 29 -16.93 3.94 0.37
C GLN A 29 -16.53 2.68 -0.40
N SER A 30 -17.06 1.52 -0.03
CA SER A 30 -16.70 0.21 -0.62
C SER A 30 -16.77 0.17 -2.14
N ALA A 31 -17.75 0.85 -2.75
CA ALA A 31 -17.90 0.98 -4.21
C ALA A 31 -16.77 1.77 -4.90
N LYS A 32 -15.88 2.41 -4.13
CA LYS A 32 -14.74 3.22 -4.60
C LYS A 32 -13.40 2.69 -4.07
N VAL A 33 -13.37 1.51 -3.44
CA VAL A 33 -12.15 0.89 -2.94
C VAL A 33 -11.62 -0.10 -3.97
N THR A 34 -10.47 0.22 -4.56
CA THR A 34 -9.74 -0.67 -5.47
C THR A 34 -8.59 -1.39 -4.76
N TYR A 35 -8.10 -0.84 -3.64
CA TYR A 35 -6.92 -1.34 -2.93
C TYR A 35 -7.20 -1.52 -1.43
N PRO A 36 -6.71 -2.61 -0.82
CA PRO A 36 -6.78 -2.80 0.62
C PRO A 36 -6.23 -1.59 1.38
N LEU A 37 -6.83 -1.25 2.53
CA LEU A 37 -6.37 -0.10 3.34
C LEU A 37 -4.90 -0.27 3.74
N HIS A 38 -4.53 -1.48 4.13
CA HIS A 38 -3.17 -1.84 4.55
C HIS A 38 -2.13 -1.61 3.46
N ASP A 39 -2.43 -1.93 2.20
CA ASP A 39 -1.55 -1.64 1.06
C ASP A 39 -1.26 -0.15 0.93
N VAL A 40 -2.32 0.67 1.03
CA VAL A 40 -2.19 2.13 0.92
C VAL A 40 -1.41 2.69 2.12
N LEU A 41 -1.67 2.20 3.33
CA LEU A 41 -0.91 2.60 4.53
C LEU A 41 0.57 2.23 4.42
N PHE A 42 0.87 1.04 3.93
CA PHE A 42 2.24 0.57 3.78
C PHE A 42 3.02 1.40 2.75
N VAL A 43 2.43 1.66 1.58
CA VAL A 43 3.03 2.50 0.52
C VAL A 43 3.25 3.93 1.02
N THR A 44 2.28 4.47 1.76
CA THR A 44 2.38 5.81 2.39
C THR A 44 3.56 5.86 3.36
N LEU A 45 3.69 4.87 4.23
CA LEU A 45 4.80 4.79 5.19
C LEU A 45 6.16 4.71 4.48
N CYS A 46 6.29 3.88 3.44
CA CYS A 46 7.53 3.79 2.66
C CYS A 46 7.88 5.12 2.00
N GLY A 47 6.90 5.81 1.41
CA GLY A 47 7.10 7.13 0.79
C GLY A 47 7.57 8.17 1.81
N VAL A 48 6.90 8.26 2.96
CA VAL A 48 7.28 9.21 4.03
C VAL A 48 8.69 8.93 4.56
N ILE A 49 9.06 7.66 4.79
CA ILE A 49 10.43 7.30 5.21
C ILE A 49 11.46 7.66 4.14
N ALA A 50 11.10 7.54 2.85
CA ALA A 50 11.94 7.93 1.73
C ALA A 50 12.02 9.46 1.52
N GLY A 51 11.34 10.26 2.34
CA GLY A 51 11.39 11.72 2.31
C GLY A 51 10.27 12.37 1.49
N ALA A 52 9.22 11.63 1.13
CA ALA A 52 8.06 12.22 0.44
C ALA A 52 7.29 13.16 1.39
N GLU A 53 7.10 14.41 0.97
CA GLU A 53 6.39 15.44 1.75
C GLU A 53 4.88 15.46 1.47
N GLY A 54 4.42 14.76 0.43
CA GLY A 54 3.01 14.72 0.08
C GLY A 54 2.60 13.60 -0.86
N TRP A 55 1.29 13.55 -1.15
CA TRP A 55 0.67 12.48 -1.94
C TRP A 55 1.22 12.33 -3.36
N SER A 56 1.64 13.43 -3.99
CA SER A 56 2.28 13.37 -5.30
C SER A 56 3.59 12.57 -5.24
N GLU A 57 4.43 12.87 -4.26
CA GLU A 57 5.73 12.23 -4.11
C GLU A 57 5.60 10.78 -3.64
N ILE A 58 4.60 10.48 -2.81
CA ILE A 58 4.25 9.10 -2.44
C ILE A 58 3.79 8.31 -3.67
N HIS A 59 2.97 8.90 -4.54
CA HIS A 59 2.59 8.29 -5.81
C HIS A 59 3.82 8.04 -6.69
N ASP A 60 4.69 9.04 -6.85
CA ASP A 60 5.88 8.93 -7.70
C ASP A 60 6.85 7.88 -7.14
N TYR A 61 6.96 7.75 -5.81
CA TYR A 61 7.67 6.67 -5.14
C TYR A 61 7.06 5.30 -5.46
N ALA A 62 5.73 5.17 -5.38
CA ALA A 62 5.02 3.93 -5.71
C ALA A 62 5.21 3.52 -7.18
N VAL A 63 5.19 4.47 -8.11
CA VAL A 63 5.50 4.24 -9.53
C VAL A 63 6.93 3.75 -9.70
N GLY A 64 7.91 4.44 -9.10
CA GLY A 64 9.33 4.08 -9.21
C GLY A 64 9.67 2.71 -8.62
N HIS A 65 8.89 2.24 -7.64
CA HIS A 65 9.12 0.98 -6.94
C HIS A 65 8.03 -0.07 -7.19
N HIS A 66 7.20 0.10 -8.23
CA HIS A 66 6.01 -0.72 -8.44
C HIS A 66 6.31 -2.23 -8.52
N ASN A 67 7.38 -2.60 -9.22
CA ASN A 67 7.79 -4.01 -9.33
C ASN A 67 8.11 -4.62 -7.96
N TRP A 68 8.77 -3.85 -7.08
CA TRP A 68 9.09 -4.29 -5.73
C TRP A 68 7.83 -4.50 -4.88
N PHE A 69 6.85 -3.59 -4.98
CA PHE A 69 5.55 -3.76 -4.33
C PHE A 69 4.79 -4.99 -4.85
N LYS A 70 4.77 -5.17 -6.17
CA LYS A 70 4.10 -6.31 -6.81
C LYS A 70 4.69 -7.66 -6.39
N GLU A 71 6.01 -7.76 -6.25
CA GLU A 71 6.70 -8.94 -5.72
C GLU A 71 6.37 -9.26 -4.25
N LYS A 72 5.76 -8.31 -3.54
CA LYS A 72 5.29 -8.43 -2.15
C LYS A 72 3.77 -8.64 -2.07
N GLY A 73 3.08 -8.71 -3.21
CA GLY A 73 1.62 -8.83 -3.25
C GLY A 73 0.87 -7.53 -3.01
N ILE A 74 1.56 -6.38 -3.07
CA ILE A 74 1.01 -5.05 -2.83
C ILE A 74 0.77 -4.35 -4.17
N LEU A 75 -0.36 -3.66 -4.32
CA LEU A 75 -0.76 -2.96 -5.55
C LEU A 75 -0.74 -3.87 -6.80
N THR A 76 -1.21 -5.12 -6.72
CA THR A 76 -1.14 -6.07 -7.84
C THR A 76 -1.82 -5.58 -9.13
N GLU A 77 -2.85 -4.75 -8.98
CA GLU A 77 -3.63 -4.15 -10.07
C GLU A 77 -2.99 -2.89 -10.68
N GLY A 78 -1.77 -2.54 -10.26
CA GLY A 78 -1.06 -1.35 -10.74
C GLY A 78 -1.06 -0.21 -9.73
N VAL A 79 -0.21 0.79 -9.99
CA VAL A 79 -0.19 2.03 -9.19
C VAL A 79 -1.42 2.86 -9.55
N PRO A 80 -2.15 3.38 -8.55
CA PRO A 80 -3.37 4.12 -8.82
C PRO A 80 -3.08 5.39 -9.63
N VAL A 81 -3.87 5.65 -10.67
CA VAL A 81 -3.66 6.77 -11.59
C VAL A 81 -3.80 8.12 -10.90
N ARG A 82 -2.93 9.06 -11.27
CA ARG A 82 -2.96 10.46 -10.83
C ARG A 82 -4.21 11.16 -11.37
N GLY A 83 -5.27 11.18 -10.56
CA GLY A 83 -6.56 11.81 -10.86
C GLY A 83 -7.41 11.95 -9.60
N LYS A 84 -8.48 12.77 -9.61
CA LYS A 84 -9.23 13.23 -8.42
C LYS A 84 -9.78 12.16 -7.45
N HIS A 85 -9.67 10.87 -7.74
CA HIS A 85 -10.41 9.83 -7.00
C HIS A 85 -9.66 8.57 -6.54
N ASN A 86 -8.40 8.30 -6.93
CA ASN A 86 -7.94 6.89 -6.81
C ASN A 86 -6.70 6.63 -5.93
N LEU A 87 -6.08 7.67 -5.33
CA LEU A 87 -5.09 7.51 -4.23
C LEU A 87 -5.37 8.38 -3.02
N TYR A 88 -6.34 9.28 -3.15
CA TYR A 88 -6.66 10.19 -2.08
C TYR A 88 -7.51 9.42 -1.09
N PHE A 89 -6.95 9.11 0.06
CA PHE A 89 -7.74 9.01 1.27
C PHE A 89 -8.70 10.21 1.27
N HIS A 90 -9.96 9.97 0.93
CA HIS A 90 -11.02 10.93 1.24
C HIS A 90 -11.24 10.80 2.75
N PHE A 91 -10.29 11.30 3.55
CA PHE A 91 -10.60 11.71 4.91
C PHE A 91 -11.59 12.87 4.75
N HIS A 92 -12.89 12.56 4.73
CA HIS A 92 -13.87 13.57 5.09
C HIS A 92 -13.59 13.86 6.57
N ASN A 93 -13.12 15.06 6.86
CA ASN A 93 -13.34 15.64 8.19
C ASN A 93 -14.85 15.73 8.43
#